data_AF-A0A847FBA3-F1
#
_entry.id   AF-A0A847FBA3-F1
#
_cell.length_a   1.000
_cell.length_b   1.000
_cell.length_c   1.000
_cell.angle_alpha   90.00
_cell.angle_beta   90.00
_cell.angle_gamma   90.00
#
_symmetry.space_group_name_H-M   'P 1'
#
loop_
_entity.id
_entity.type
_entity.pdbx_description
1 polymer ?
#
loop_
_entity_poly.entity_id
_entity_poly.type
_entity_poly.pdbx_seq_one_letter_code
_entity_poly.pdbx_strand_id
1 'polypeptide(L)'
;MSSKWLEAYNDLKSFIGATPGIEITSSSQCIPANVRTDFYHLFDNTRLAFIKEYLQGYVDYSRSLSQSYNATVETIIKHLGVDEIKPKSTLQWFLNDPLEGLSRLLFNLLFDLLKGKLDTEDFEEMAKEKLEQSFPDMFRDAYEHCVFVGLLSLLDGDKAMTVPLYGSEEDATLVGGGEPMPGTIQENISSPQETSVISLEHAKEAAYMVPDIIISSKKLGGYASIRRDLYMPQRMVKDISLNREWLQYREVGIKSWHNYALDWPDMVMYAGPTFRQLSLVADYSRFCRPEIIIECVEQDGWFSQQEVERIKRNQVFFRPKCGVFVICRGPIPDEAYQAFMPEPVAQVTAGEIPNDEQNLTETDPSNSLPTSSKDENITITNQADAPGLFEADENNIHLVSVGYEVNLLAPVVEALIKGSQENPQ
;
A
#
# COMPACT_ATOMS: atom_id res chain seq x y z
N MET A 1 -41.26 1.84 9.77
CA MET A 1 -41.20 1.35 8.38
C MET A 1 -40.69 -0.06 8.44
N SER A 2 -41.23 -0.98 7.62
CA SER A 2 -40.73 -2.35 7.58
C SER A 2 -39.28 -2.36 7.07
N SER A 3 -38.42 -3.18 7.68
CA SER A 3 -37.02 -3.29 7.29
C SER A 3 -36.92 -4.08 5.99
N LYS A 4 -36.26 -3.50 4.98
CA LYS A 4 -36.20 -4.07 3.63
C LYS A 4 -35.34 -5.32 3.59
N TRP A 5 -34.28 -5.36 4.39
CA TRP A 5 -33.44 -6.56 4.47
C TRP A 5 -34.18 -7.72 5.15
N LEU A 6 -35.00 -7.45 6.18
CA LEU A 6 -35.84 -8.47 6.80
C LEU A 6 -36.92 -9.00 5.84
N GLU A 7 -37.50 -8.14 5.01
CA GLU A 7 -38.39 -8.57 3.93
C GLU A 7 -37.69 -9.54 2.97
N ALA A 8 -36.52 -9.16 2.44
CA ALA A 8 -35.74 -10.03 1.56
C ALA A 8 -35.33 -11.36 2.23
N TYR A 9 -34.98 -11.31 3.52
CA TYR A 9 -34.66 -12.50 4.31
C TYR A 9 -35.87 -13.42 4.51
N ASN A 10 -37.06 -12.84 4.73
CA ASN A 10 -38.30 -13.60 4.84
C ASN A 10 -38.70 -14.25 3.51
N ASP A 11 -38.44 -13.59 2.38
CA ASP A 11 -38.63 -14.16 1.05
C ASP A 11 -37.70 -15.36 0.82
N LEU A 12 -36.42 -15.24 1.20
CA LEU A 12 -35.46 -16.34 1.15
C LEU A 12 -35.89 -17.53 2.04
N LYS A 13 -36.33 -17.26 3.28
CA LYS A 13 -36.87 -18.31 4.17
C LYS A 13 -38.10 -18.99 3.58
N SER A 14 -39.01 -18.22 3.00
CA SER A 14 -40.23 -18.73 2.38
C SER A 14 -39.91 -19.63 1.20
N PHE A 15 -38.93 -19.24 0.37
CA PHE A 15 -38.44 -20.06 -0.73
C PHE A 15 -37.83 -21.38 -0.25
N ILE A 16 -37.00 -21.35 0.79
CA ILE A 16 -36.40 -22.56 1.38
C ILE A 16 -37.50 -23.49 1.91
N GLY A 17 -38.48 -22.95 2.66
CA GLY A 17 -39.57 -23.75 3.23
C GLY A 17 -40.55 -24.32 2.20
N ALA A 18 -40.72 -23.65 1.06
CA ALA A 18 -41.60 -24.08 -0.02
C ALA A 18 -40.94 -25.08 -1.01
N THR A 19 -39.61 -25.25 -0.94
CA THR A 19 -38.85 -26.01 -1.94
C THR A 19 -38.34 -27.33 -1.37
N PRO A 20 -38.92 -28.48 -1.75
CA PRO A 20 -38.45 -29.79 -1.28
C PRO A 20 -36.99 -30.04 -1.69
N GLY A 21 -36.19 -30.55 -0.76
CA GLY A 21 -34.80 -30.96 -1.00
C GLY A 21 -33.73 -29.90 -0.72
N ILE A 22 -34.11 -28.65 -0.40
CA ILE A 22 -33.19 -27.73 0.25
C ILE A 22 -33.10 -28.12 1.73
N GLU A 23 -31.89 -28.41 2.20
CA GLU A 23 -31.62 -28.72 3.60
C GLU A 23 -30.61 -27.72 4.14
N ILE A 24 -31.01 -26.89 5.10
CA ILE A 24 -30.12 -25.99 5.82
C ILE A 24 -30.37 -26.21 7.30
N THR A 25 -29.39 -26.81 7.98
CA THR A 25 -29.42 -27.10 9.42
C THR A 25 -28.14 -26.60 10.06
N SER A 26 -28.07 -26.62 11.39
CA SER A 26 -26.88 -26.20 12.13
C SER A 26 -25.59 -26.92 11.71
N SER A 27 -25.69 -28.15 11.18
CA SER A 27 -24.57 -29.02 10.80
C SER A 27 -24.49 -29.38 9.31
N SER A 28 -25.49 -29.03 8.50
CA SER A 28 -25.53 -29.42 7.07
C SER A 28 -26.10 -28.30 6.19
N GLN A 29 -25.65 -28.30 4.93
CA GLN A 29 -26.17 -27.45 3.87
C GLN A 29 -26.19 -28.21 2.55
N CYS A 30 -27.38 -28.45 2.02
CA CYS A 30 -27.60 -29.06 0.70
C CYS A 30 -28.52 -28.17 -0.12
N ILE A 31 -28.03 -27.73 -1.28
CA ILE A 31 -28.78 -26.91 -2.24
C ILE A 31 -28.78 -27.67 -3.59
N PRO A 32 -29.92 -28.28 -3.98
CA PRO A 32 -30.03 -29.04 -5.21
C PRO A 32 -29.71 -28.20 -6.45
N ALA A 33 -29.10 -28.82 -7.45
CA ALA A 33 -28.61 -28.12 -8.64
C ALA A 33 -29.73 -27.41 -9.42
N ASN A 34 -30.94 -27.95 -9.43
CA ASN A 34 -32.09 -27.42 -10.16
C ASN A 34 -32.71 -26.16 -9.54
N VAL A 35 -32.41 -25.84 -8.28
CA VAL A 35 -32.95 -24.64 -7.57
C VAL A 35 -31.86 -23.68 -7.10
N ARG A 36 -30.59 -24.03 -7.38
CA ARG A 36 -29.42 -23.31 -6.89
C ARG A 36 -29.38 -21.86 -7.35
N THR A 37 -29.72 -21.60 -8.62
CA THR A 37 -29.72 -20.24 -9.18
C THR A 37 -30.71 -19.34 -8.46
N ASP A 38 -31.96 -19.79 -8.28
CA ASP A 38 -33.00 -19.00 -7.60
C ASP A 38 -32.68 -18.79 -6.13
N PHE A 39 -32.13 -19.82 -5.46
CA PHE A 39 -31.63 -19.70 -4.09
C PHE A 39 -30.58 -18.59 -3.98
N TYR A 40 -29.53 -18.62 -4.80
CA TYR A 40 -28.45 -17.64 -4.71
C TYR A 40 -28.92 -16.24 -5.12
N HIS A 41 -29.88 -16.12 -6.04
CA HIS A 41 -30.49 -14.82 -6.34
C HIS A 41 -31.16 -14.20 -5.09
N LEU A 42 -31.95 -14.98 -4.33
CA LEU A 42 -32.58 -14.50 -3.08
C LEU A 42 -31.54 -14.28 -1.95
N PHE A 43 -30.55 -15.16 -1.86
CA PHE A 43 -29.44 -15.04 -0.92
C PHE A 43 -28.65 -13.74 -1.14
N ASP A 44 -28.33 -13.43 -2.39
CA ASP A 44 -27.61 -12.22 -2.78
C ASP A 44 -28.47 -10.99 -2.53
N ASN A 45 -29.75 -11.02 -2.94
CA ASN A 45 -30.68 -9.93 -2.67
C ASN A 45 -30.81 -9.59 -1.18
N THR A 46 -30.76 -10.59 -0.30
CA THR A 46 -30.78 -10.37 1.16
C THR A 46 -29.54 -9.60 1.61
N ARG A 47 -28.34 -10.01 1.18
CA ARG A 47 -27.07 -9.34 1.52
C ARG A 47 -27.00 -7.92 0.95
N LEU A 48 -27.45 -7.74 -0.29
CA LEU A 48 -27.50 -6.43 -0.95
C LEU A 48 -28.50 -5.50 -0.25
N ALA A 49 -29.67 -6.00 0.15
CA ALA A 49 -30.67 -5.23 0.88
C ALA A 49 -30.13 -4.78 2.25
N PHE A 50 -29.42 -5.66 2.97
CA PHE A 50 -28.78 -5.32 4.24
C PHE A 50 -27.79 -4.16 4.11
N ILE A 51 -26.88 -4.24 3.12
CA ILE A 51 -25.87 -3.19 2.90
C ILE A 51 -26.53 -1.87 2.49
N LYS A 52 -27.54 -1.90 1.61
CA LYS A 52 -28.29 -0.70 1.21
C LYS A 52 -29.05 -0.05 2.37
N GLU A 53 -29.47 -0.83 3.35
CA GLU A 53 -30.23 -0.32 4.49
C GLU A 53 -29.31 0.33 5.53
N TYR A 54 -28.18 -0.29 5.84
CA TYR A 54 -27.32 0.15 6.95
C TYR A 54 -26.05 0.89 6.53
N LEU A 55 -25.51 0.62 5.34
CA LEU A 55 -24.16 1.02 4.93
C LEU A 55 -24.12 1.63 3.53
N GLN A 56 -25.24 2.20 3.08
CA GLN A 56 -25.34 2.88 1.80
C GLN A 56 -24.31 4.01 1.64
N GLY A 57 -23.93 4.67 2.74
CA GLY A 57 -22.90 5.70 2.75
C GLY A 57 -21.54 5.21 2.24
N TYR A 58 -21.12 4.00 2.62
CA TYR A 58 -19.86 3.40 2.13
C TYR A 58 -19.92 3.04 0.66
N VAL A 59 -21.07 2.54 0.20
CA VAL A 59 -21.30 2.25 -1.22
C VAL A 59 -21.25 3.53 -2.06
N ASP A 60 -21.92 4.59 -1.62
CA ASP A 60 -21.94 5.87 -2.33
C ASP A 60 -20.56 6.52 -2.35
N TYR A 61 -19.85 6.48 -1.23
CA TYR A 61 -18.48 7.01 -1.11
C TYR A 61 -17.48 6.30 -2.05
N SER A 62 -17.66 4.99 -2.25
CA SER A 62 -16.79 4.16 -3.11
C SER A 62 -17.17 4.17 -4.60
N ARG A 63 -18.35 4.68 -4.94
CA ARG A 63 -18.85 4.63 -6.33
C ARG A 63 -17.96 5.42 -7.29
N SER A 64 -17.54 6.62 -6.92
CA SER A 64 -16.70 7.46 -7.76
C SER A 64 -15.31 6.84 -7.99
N LEU A 65 -14.77 6.17 -6.97
CA LEU A 65 -13.52 5.40 -7.07
C LEU A 65 -13.65 4.28 -8.10
N SER A 66 -14.67 3.42 -7.95
CA SER A 66 -14.94 2.30 -8.86
C SER A 66 -15.15 2.77 -10.31
N GLN A 67 -15.92 3.85 -10.50
CA GLN A 67 -16.16 4.42 -11.83
C GLN A 67 -14.87 4.93 -12.48
N SER A 68 -14.04 5.67 -11.73
CA SER A 68 -12.77 6.18 -12.23
C SER A 68 -11.80 5.05 -12.57
N TYR A 69 -11.70 4.04 -11.70
CA TYR A 69 -10.89 2.84 -11.94
C TYR A 69 -11.29 2.14 -13.24
N ASN A 70 -12.57 1.80 -13.41
CA ASN A 70 -13.06 1.04 -14.56
C ASN A 70 -12.85 1.80 -15.88
N ALA A 71 -13.14 3.11 -15.89
CA ALA A 71 -12.90 3.96 -17.06
C ALA A 71 -11.41 4.04 -17.44
N THR A 72 -10.54 4.11 -16.43
CA THR A 72 -9.09 4.20 -16.61
C THR A 72 -8.51 2.88 -17.09
N VAL A 73 -8.93 1.74 -16.52
CA VAL A 73 -8.53 0.40 -16.96
C VAL A 73 -8.94 0.14 -18.41
N GLU A 74 -10.18 0.49 -18.79
CA GLU A 74 -10.64 0.32 -20.17
C GLU A 74 -9.75 1.09 -21.17
N THR A 75 -9.30 2.29 -20.78
CA THR A 75 -8.41 3.12 -21.59
C THR A 75 -7.03 2.48 -21.72
N ILE A 76 -6.45 2.01 -20.62
CA ILE A 76 -5.10 1.44 -20.57
C ILE A 76 -5.02 0.12 -21.31
N ILE A 77 -6.02 -0.75 -21.15
CA ILE A 77 -6.10 -2.04 -21.88
C ILE A 77 -5.96 -1.79 -23.38
N LYS A 78 -6.69 -0.81 -23.90
CA LYS A 78 -6.62 -0.42 -25.32
C LYS A 78 -5.27 0.18 -25.71
N HIS A 79 -4.68 1.04 -24.87
CA HIS A 79 -3.42 1.72 -25.18
C HIS A 79 -2.20 0.79 -25.11
N LEU A 80 -2.12 -0.07 -24.08
CA LEU A 80 -1.02 -1.02 -23.92
C LEU A 80 -1.17 -2.28 -24.80
N GLY A 81 -2.34 -2.50 -25.39
CA GLY A 81 -2.62 -3.69 -26.20
C GLY A 81 -2.62 -4.99 -25.38
N VAL A 82 -3.02 -4.90 -24.11
CA VAL A 82 -3.20 -6.07 -23.22
C VAL A 82 -4.67 -6.50 -23.25
N ASP A 83 -4.94 -7.75 -22.89
CA ASP A 83 -6.28 -8.31 -22.78
C ASP A 83 -6.93 -7.92 -21.44
N GLU A 84 -6.16 -7.89 -20.35
CA GLU A 84 -6.69 -7.71 -18.99
C GLU A 84 -5.67 -7.19 -17.99
N ILE A 85 -6.13 -6.39 -17.02
CA ILE A 85 -5.43 -6.08 -15.77
C ILE A 85 -6.21 -6.73 -14.63
N LYS A 86 -5.60 -7.74 -13.98
CA LYS A 86 -6.21 -8.51 -12.90
C LYS A 86 -5.81 -7.91 -11.54
N PRO A 87 -6.72 -7.23 -10.82
CA PRO A 87 -6.47 -6.82 -9.44
C PRO A 87 -6.41 -8.05 -8.53
N LYS A 88 -6.04 -7.85 -7.25
CA LYS A 88 -6.13 -8.91 -6.22
C LYS A 88 -7.54 -9.51 -6.21
N SER A 89 -7.62 -10.84 -6.12
CA SER A 89 -8.88 -11.60 -6.23
C SER A 89 -9.97 -11.13 -5.25
N THR A 90 -9.58 -10.75 -4.03
CA THR A 90 -10.49 -10.21 -2.99
C THR A 90 -11.01 -8.81 -3.30
N LEU A 91 -10.29 -8.04 -4.12
CA LEU A 91 -10.56 -6.64 -4.40
C LEU A 91 -11.33 -6.41 -5.70
N GLN A 92 -11.18 -7.31 -6.68
CA GLN A 92 -11.78 -7.19 -8.02
C GLN A 92 -13.26 -6.81 -7.98
N TRP A 93 -14.03 -7.48 -7.12
CA TRP A 93 -15.46 -7.25 -7.00
C TRP A 93 -15.81 -5.88 -6.45
N PHE A 94 -15.02 -5.38 -5.50
CA PHE A 94 -15.22 -4.04 -4.92
C PHE A 94 -14.85 -2.94 -5.91
N LEU A 95 -13.81 -3.14 -6.71
CA LEU A 95 -13.42 -2.22 -7.78
C LEU A 95 -14.46 -2.15 -8.91
N ASN A 96 -15.11 -3.28 -9.22
CA ASN A 96 -16.16 -3.33 -10.25
C ASN A 96 -17.49 -2.77 -9.76
N ASP A 97 -17.95 -3.22 -8.59
CA ASP A 97 -19.17 -2.75 -7.93
C ASP A 97 -18.97 -2.81 -6.39
N PRO A 98 -18.83 -1.66 -5.70
CA PRO A 98 -18.61 -1.64 -4.26
C PRO A 98 -19.70 -2.36 -3.45
N LEU A 99 -20.94 -2.31 -3.91
CA LEU A 99 -22.05 -3.01 -3.24
C LEU A 99 -21.86 -4.53 -3.34
N GLU A 100 -21.49 -5.02 -4.52
CA GLU A 100 -21.24 -6.44 -4.74
C GLU A 100 -19.99 -6.91 -3.97
N GLY A 101 -18.93 -6.11 -3.97
CA GLY A 101 -17.71 -6.37 -3.20
C GLY A 101 -17.98 -6.53 -1.71
N LEU A 102 -18.68 -5.57 -1.10
CA LEU A 102 -19.04 -5.62 0.32
C LEU A 102 -19.97 -6.80 0.65
N SER A 103 -20.89 -7.15 -0.25
CA SER A 103 -21.82 -8.27 -0.04
C SER A 103 -21.11 -9.61 0.18
N ARG A 104 -19.90 -9.79 -0.36
CA ARG A 104 -19.10 -11.01 -0.19
C ARG A 104 -18.69 -11.26 1.25
N LEU A 105 -18.46 -10.20 2.02
CA LEU A 105 -18.10 -10.30 3.44
C LEU A 105 -19.23 -10.90 4.28
N LEU A 106 -20.47 -10.79 3.82
CA LEU A 106 -21.66 -11.31 4.50
C LEU A 106 -22.01 -12.75 4.13
N PHE A 107 -21.26 -13.39 3.22
CA PHE A 107 -21.61 -14.73 2.72
C PHE A 107 -21.71 -15.76 3.84
N ASN A 108 -20.69 -15.88 4.68
CA ASN A 108 -20.70 -16.86 5.77
C ASN A 108 -21.69 -16.48 6.88
N LEU A 109 -21.79 -15.19 7.22
CA LEU A 109 -22.70 -14.69 8.26
C LEU A 109 -24.17 -14.99 7.92
N LEU A 110 -24.58 -14.78 6.66
CA LEU A 110 -25.95 -15.08 6.25
C LEU A 110 -26.22 -16.59 6.28
N PHE A 111 -25.23 -17.42 5.97
CA PHE A 111 -25.38 -18.87 6.18
C PHE A 111 -25.51 -19.24 7.65
N ASP A 112 -24.73 -18.65 8.55
CA ASP A 112 -24.84 -18.93 9.97
C ASP A 112 -26.20 -18.50 10.55
N LEU A 113 -26.75 -17.38 10.05
CA LEU A 113 -28.13 -16.96 10.32
C LEU A 113 -29.16 -17.97 9.79
N LEU A 114 -29.04 -18.44 8.53
CA LEU A 114 -29.96 -19.45 7.98
C LEU A 114 -29.88 -20.80 8.70
N LYS A 115 -28.69 -21.16 9.22
CA LYS A 115 -28.45 -22.38 10.00
C LYS A 115 -28.96 -22.27 11.44
N GLY A 116 -29.46 -21.09 11.84
CA GLY A 116 -29.93 -20.81 13.20
C GLY A 116 -28.81 -20.76 14.24
N LYS A 117 -27.56 -20.54 13.81
CA LYS A 117 -26.42 -20.31 14.73
C LYS A 117 -26.36 -18.88 15.22
N LEU A 118 -26.95 -17.96 14.46
CA LEU A 118 -27.16 -16.56 14.79
C LEU A 118 -28.65 -16.29 14.75
N ASP A 119 -29.13 -15.43 15.64
CA ASP A 119 -30.43 -14.79 15.44
C ASP A 119 -30.29 -13.52 14.58
N THR A 120 -31.41 -12.84 14.33
CA THR A 120 -31.40 -11.64 13.48
C THR A 120 -30.65 -10.48 14.12
N GLU A 121 -30.73 -10.31 15.45
CA GLU A 121 -30.07 -9.21 16.15
C GLU A 121 -28.54 -9.42 16.14
N ASP A 122 -28.10 -10.64 16.47
CA ASP A 122 -26.69 -11.06 16.40
C ASP A 122 -26.12 -10.89 14.98
N PHE A 123 -26.90 -11.28 13.96
CA PHE A 123 -26.48 -11.10 12.57
C PHE A 123 -26.30 -9.62 12.23
N GLU A 124 -27.24 -8.74 12.61
CA GLU A 124 -27.11 -7.32 12.29
C GLU A 124 -25.86 -6.70 12.92
N GLU A 125 -25.60 -7.00 14.20
CA GLU A 125 -24.44 -6.49 14.93
C GLU A 125 -23.13 -6.97 14.28
N MET A 126 -22.98 -8.29 14.12
CA MET A 126 -21.77 -8.89 13.54
C MET A 126 -21.54 -8.45 12.08
N ALA A 127 -22.60 -8.30 11.29
CA ALA A 127 -22.50 -7.87 9.91
C ALA A 127 -22.06 -6.41 9.80
N LYS A 128 -22.61 -5.51 10.64
CA LYS A 128 -22.18 -4.10 10.69
C LYS A 128 -20.72 -4.00 11.11
N GLU A 129 -20.35 -4.64 12.22
CA GLU A 129 -18.98 -4.63 12.71
C GLU A 129 -18.01 -5.17 11.66
N LYS A 130 -18.32 -6.32 11.04
CA LYS A 130 -17.45 -6.93 10.04
C LYS A 130 -17.23 -6.01 8.83
N LEU A 131 -18.27 -5.35 8.36
CA LEU A 131 -18.19 -4.43 7.23
C LEU A 131 -17.44 -3.15 7.60
N GLU A 132 -17.71 -2.55 8.76
CA GLU A 132 -17.03 -1.35 9.25
C GLU A 132 -15.53 -1.59 9.48
N GLN A 133 -15.14 -2.76 9.98
CA GLN A 133 -13.73 -3.12 10.17
C GLN A 133 -13.01 -3.43 8.86
N SER A 134 -13.69 -4.02 7.88
CA SER A 134 -13.05 -4.45 6.62
C SER A 134 -13.03 -3.35 5.56
N PHE A 135 -13.94 -2.37 5.65
CA PHE A 135 -14.09 -1.31 4.65
C PHE A 135 -12.84 -0.43 4.47
N PRO A 136 -12.17 0.06 5.54
CA PRO A 136 -11.01 0.94 5.38
C PRO A 136 -9.89 0.30 4.56
N ASP A 137 -9.51 -0.94 4.87
CA ASP A 137 -8.45 -1.66 4.17
C ASP A 137 -8.82 -1.91 2.70
N MET A 138 -10.06 -2.35 2.44
CA MET A 138 -10.55 -2.55 1.06
C MET A 138 -10.57 -1.25 0.27
N PHE A 139 -10.98 -0.14 0.89
CA PHE A 139 -11.05 1.17 0.24
C PHE A 139 -9.65 1.72 -0.06
N ARG A 140 -8.70 1.57 0.87
CA ARG A 140 -7.28 1.91 0.68
C ARG A 140 -6.69 1.12 -0.48
N ASP A 141 -6.81 -0.20 -0.44
CA ASP A 141 -6.34 -1.08 -1.52
C ASP A 141 -6.93 -0.65 -2.88
N ALA A 142 -8.23 -0.32 -2.91
CA ALA A 142 -8.90 0.13 -4.13
C ALA A 142 -8.37 1.48 -4.62
N TYR A 143 -8.08 2.40 -3.70
CA TYR A 143 -7.55 3.73 -4.04
C TYR A 143 -6.12 3.63 -4.57
N GLU A 144 -5.27 2.80 -3.97
CA GLU A 144 -3.94 2.48 -4.50
C GLU A 144 -4.03 1.88 -5.91
N HIS A 145 -5.01 1.01 -6.18
CA HIS A 145 -5.25 0.51 -7.53
C HIS A 145 -5.63 1.62 -8.51
N CYS A 146 -6.44 2.60 -8.10
CA CYS A 146 -6.79 3.76 -8.92
C CYS A 146 -5.56 4.61 -9.25
N VAL A 147 -4.72 4.92 -8.26
CA VAL A 147 -3.49 5.71 -8.46
C VAL A 147 -2.54 4.97 -9.40
N PHE A 148 -2.37 3.66 -9.20
CA PHE A 148 -1.54 2.82 -10.06
C PHE A 148 -1.97 2.87 -11.53
N VAL A 149 -3.25 2.59 -11.81
CA VAL A 149 -3.74 2.63 -13.20
C VAL A 149 -3.67 4.06 -13.75
N GLY A 150 -3.99 5.07 -12.94
CA GLY A 150 -3.86 6.47 -13.34
C GLY A 150 -2.44 6.82 -13.81
N LEU A 151 -1.42 6.41 -13.07
CA LEU A 151 -0.02 6.63 -13.45
C LEU A 151 0.35 5.89 -14.74
N LEU A 152 -0.09 4.64 -14.89
CA LEU A 152 0.13 3.90 -16.14
C LEU A 152 -0.49 4.59 -17.35
N SER A 153 -1.71 5.13 -17.20
CA SER A 153 -2.38 5.89 -18.26
C SER A 153 -1.58 7.14 -18.67
N LEU A 154 -0.97 7.82 -17.70
CA LEU A 154 -0.23 9.05 -17.96
C LEU A 154 1.16 8.82 -18.57
N LEU A 155 1.76 7.66 -18.32
CA LEU A 155 3.06 7.29 -18.87
C LEU A 155 3.02 7.05 -20.40
N ASP A 156 1.82 6.90 -20.99
CA ASP A 156 1.60 6.80 -22.43
C ASP A 156 2.46 5.70 -23.08
N GLY A 157 2.36 4.51 -22.50
CA GLY A 157 3.06 3.32 -22.98
C GLY A 157 2.34 2.60 -24.10
N ASP A 158 3.11 1.88 -24.92
CA ASP A 158 2.60 1.07 -26.04
C ASP A 158 2.96 -0.41 -25.95
N LYS A 159 3.68 -0.80 -24.89
CA LYS A 159 4.03 -2.19 -24.58
C LYS A 159 4.05 -2.41 -23.07
N ALA A 160 3.53 -3.55 -22.65
CA ALA A 160 3.60 -4.03 -21.27
C ALA A 160 4.45 -5.30 -21.19
N MET A 161 5.30 -5.36 -20.17
CA MET A 161 6.10 -6.53 -19.84
C MET A 161 5.98 -6.84 -18.35
N THR A 162 6.09 -8.12 -18.03
CA THR A 162 6.19 -8.61 -16.66
C THR A 162 7.46 -9.44 -16.50
N VAL A 163 7.92 -9.59 -15.26
CA VAL A 163 9.04 -10.47 -14.94
C VAL A 163 8.47 -11.78 -14.43
N PRO A 164 8.63 -12.89 -15.17
CA PRO A 164 8.15 -14.18 -14.68
C PRO A 164 8.91 -14.57 -13.41
N LEU A 165 8.20 -14.76 -12.32
CA LEU A 165 8.76 -15.39 -11.13
C LEU A 165 8.71 -16.90 -11.34
N TYR A 166 9.87 -17.55 -11.37
CA TYR A 166 9.93 -19.01 -11.29
C TYR A 166 9.55 -19.39 -9.86
N GLY A 167 8.51 -20.19 -9.75
CA GLY A 167 7.81 -20.44 -8.50
C GLY A 167 6.46 -19.72 -8.52
N SER A 168 5.46 -20.34 -9.13
CA SER A 168 4.07 -19.86 -9.05
C SER A 168 3.60 -19.82 -7.57
N GLU A 169 2.44 -19.22 -7.27
CA GLU A 169 1.83 -19.35 -5.94
C GLU A 169 1.72 -20.82 -5.47
N GLU A 170 1.63 -21.78 -6.40
CA GLU A 170 1.64 -23.22 -6.10
C GLU A 170 3.02 -23.70 -5.61
N ASP A 171 4.11 -23.12 -6.09
CA ASP A 171 5.49 -23.42 -5.65
C ASP A 171 5.94 -22.56 -4.45
N ALA A 172 5.28 -21.45 -4.13
CA ALA A 172 5.55 -20.72 -2.88
C ALA A 172 5.29 -21.62 -1.66
N THR A 173 4.36 -22.57 -1.77
CA THR A 173 4.16 -23.61 -0.74
C THR A 173 5.36 -24.58 -0.59
N LEU A 174 6.24 -24.67 -1.60
CA LEU A 174 7.49 -25.44 -1.51
C LEU A 174 8.61 -24.68 -0.79
N VAL A 175 8.54 -23.33 -0.70
CA VAL A 175 9.50 -22.54 0.09
C VAL A 175 9.32 -22.81 1.60
N GLY A 176 8.11 -23.17 2.03
CA GLY A 176 7.83 -23.65 3.40
C GLY A 176 8.31 -25.08 3.70
N GLY A 177 8.80 -25.81 2.69
CA GLY A 177 9.19 -27.22 2.76
C GLY A 177 10.68 -27.47 3.00
N GLY A 178 11.32 -26.77 3.95
CA GLY A 178 12.69 -27.07 4.36
C GLY A 178 13.80 -26.37 3.57
N GLU A 179 13.53 -25.21 2.98
CA GLU A 179 14.58 -24.40 2.37
C GLU A 179 15.58 -23.85 3.41
N PRO A 180 16.86 -23.70 3.04
CA PRO A 180 17.89 -23.13 3.90
C PRO A 180 17.55 -21.69 4.31
N MET A 181 18.20 -21.21 5.38
CA MET A 181 17.98 -19.88 5.96
C MET A 181 17.84 -18.78 4.88
N PRO A 182 16.93 -17.80 5.05
CA PRO A 182 16.76 -16.69 4.12
C PRO A 182 18.10 -16.04 3.73
N GLY A 183 18.24 -15.70 2.44
CA GLY A 183 19.44 -15.08 1.89
C GLY A 183 20.60 -16.01 1.57
N THR A 184 20.48 -17.32 1.78
CA THR A 184 21.54 -18.29 1.43
C THR A 184 21.49 -18.75 -0.01
N ILE A 185 20.30 -18.76 -0.62
CA ILE A 185 20.10 -19.14 -2.02
C ILE A 185 20.33 -17.92 -2.91
N GLN A 186 21.09 -18.14 -3.99
CA GLN A 186 21.33 -17.16 -5.03
C GLN A 186 20.80 -17.63 -6.37
N GLU A 187 19.99 -16.79 -7.02
CA GLU A 187 19.33 -17.11 -8.29
C GLU A 187 19.57 -16.04 -9.35
N ASN A 188 19.28 -16.40 -10.60
CA ASN A 188 19.25 -15.45 -11.69
C ASN A 188 17.82 -14.94 -11.86
N ILE A 189 17.68 -13.66 -12.16
CA ILE A 189 16.39 -13.08 -12.47
C ILE A 189 15.97 -13.46 -13.90
N SER A 190 14.69 -13.78 -14.05
CA SER A 190 14.07 -13.95 -15.37
C SER A 190 14.18 -12.67 -16.19
N SER A 191 14.37 -12.80 -17.50
CA SER A 191 14.23 -11.64 -18.39
C SER A 191 12.76 -11.22 -18.46
N PRO A 192 12.44 -9.91 -18.49
CA PRO A 192 11.08 -9.46 -18.70
C PRO A 192 10.53 -9.97 -20.04
N GLN A 193 9.25 -10.32 -20.06
CA GLN A 193 8.53 -10.83 -21.23
C GLN A 193 7.33 -9.95 -21.51
N GLU A 194 7.03 -9.70 -22.79
CA GLU A 194 5.78 -9.04 -23.17
C GLU A 194 4.60 -9.90 -22.68
N THR A 195 3.58 -9.26 -22.13
CA THR A 195 2.41 -9.95 -21.59
C THR A 195 1.13 -9.41 -22.21
N SER A 196 0.13 -10.28 -22.37
CA SER A 196 -1.25 -9.85 -22.65
C SER A 196 -2.09 -9.73 -21.38
N VAL A 197 -1.60 -10.18 -20.22
CA VAL A 197 -2.31 -10.07 -18.94
C VAL A 197 -1.37 -9.53 -17.86
N ILE A 198 -1.80 -8.47 -17.19
CA ILE A 198 -1.08 -7.90 -16.05
C ILE A 198 -1.74 -8.43 -14.78
N SER A 199 -1.06 -9.32 -14.06
CA SER A 199 -1.51 -9.78 -12.75
C SER A 199 -0.95 -8.88 -11.66
N LEU A 200 -1.82 -8.39 -10.80
CA LEU A 200 -1.48 -7.58 -9.64
C LEU A 200 -1.53 -8.39 -8.33
N GLU A 201 -1.75 -9.70 -8.45
CA GLU A 201 -1.70 -10.65 -7.34
C GLU A 201 -0.30 -11.23 -7.23
N HIS A 202 0.30 -11.14 -6.04
CA HIS A 202 1.67 -11.56 -5.76
C HIS A 202 1.71 -12.48 -4.54
N ALA A 203 2.53 -13.53 -4.63
CA ALA A 203 2.83 -14.38 -3.49
C ALA A 203 3.54 -13.57 -2.40
N LYS A 204 3.05 -13.64 -1.16
CA LYS A 204 3.67 -12.98 0.00
C LYS A 204 5.08 -13.50 0.33
N GLU A 205 5.43 -14.68 -0.19
CA GLU A 205 6.70 -15.39 0.04
C GLU A 205 7.50 -15.57 -1.25
N ALA A 206 7.48 -14.59 -2.15
CA ALA A 206 8.27 -14.67 -3.37
C ALA A 206 9.78 -14.60 -3.11
N ALA A 207 10.54 -15.30 -3.95
CA ALA A 207 12.00 -15.39 -3.87
C ALA A 207 12.68 -14.01 -3.85
N TYR A 208 12.24 -13.11 -4.74
CA TYR A 208 12.69 -11.73 -4.85
C TYR A 208 11.54 -10.84 -5.33
N MET A 209 11.75 -9.52 -5.28
CA MET A 209 10.73 -8.54 -5.63
C MET A 209 10.99 -8.00 -7.03
N VAL A 210 9.99 -8.15 -7.89
CA VAL A 210 9.98 -7.68 -9.28
C VAL A 210 8.84 -6.69 -9.46
N PRO A 211 8.90 -5.77 -10.45
CA PRO A 211 7.82 -4.81 -10.65
C PRO A 211 6.50 -5.50 -11.01
N ASP A 212 5.39 -4.84 -10.71
CA ASP A 212 4.06 -5.27 -11.16
C ASP A 212 3.99 -5.24 -12.70
N ILE A 213 4.64 -4.23 -13.27
CA ILE A 213 4.67 -4.00 -14.72
C ILE A 213 5.89 -3.18 -15.10
N ILE A 214 6.42 -3.44 -16.29
CA ILE A 214 7.36 -2.58 -16.99
C ILE A 214 6.69 -2.15 -18.30
N ILE A 215 6.60 -0.84 -18.54
CA ILE A 215 6.04 -0.30 -19.77
C ILE A 215 7.07 0.48 -20.56
N SER A 216 7.01 0.40 -21.89
CA SER A 216 7.66 1.43 -22.72
C SER A 216 6.97 2.77 -22.50
N SER A 217 7.68 3.87 -22.63
CA SER A 217 7.09 5.21 -22.59
C SER A 217 7.78 6.12 -23.58
N LYS A 218 7.01 6.65 -24.53
CA LYS A 218 7.51 7.62 -25.51
C LYS A 218 7.91 8.93 -24.84
N LYS A 219 7.20 9.31 -23.76
CA LYS A 219 7.50 10.52 -22.97
C LYS A 219 8.86 10.43 -22.28
N LEU A 220 9.24 9.24 -21.82
CA LEU A 220 10.55 9.00 -21.20
C LEU A 220 11.65 8.69 -22.21
N GLY A 221 11.32 8.36 -23.46
CA GLY A 221 12.30 7.84 -24.43
C GLY A 221 12.90 6.50 -23.99
N GLY A 222 12.18 5.73 -23.17
CA GLY A 222 12.68 4.53 -22.51
C GLY A 222 11.57 3.71 -21.88
N TYR A 223 11.81 3.21 -20.67
CA TYR A 223 10.89 2.37 -19.93
C TYR A 223 10.62 2.93 -18.53
N ALA A 224 9.42 2.67 -18.02
CA ALA A 224 9.06 2.87 -16.63
C ALA A 224 8.63 1.53 -16.01
N SER A 225 8.84 1.37 -14.72
CA SER A 225 8.23 0.28 -13.95
C SER A 225 7.62 0.80 -12.66
N ILE A 226 6.59 0.11 -12.20
CA ILE A 226 5.92 0.42 -10.94
C ILE A 226 5.83 -0.87 -10.14
N ARG A 227 6.07 -0.77 -8.83
CA ARG A 227 5.87 -1.86 -7.89
C ARG A 227 5.06 -1.39 -6.71
N ARG A 228 4.01 -2.15 -6.38
CA ARG A 228 3.18 -2.01 -5.18
C ARG A 228 3.43 -3.18 -4.24
N ASP A 229 2.76 -3.20 -3.09
CA ASP A 229 2.77 -4.34 -2.16
C ASP A 229 4.20 -4.81 -1.88
N LEU A 230 5.00 -3.92 -1.28
CA LEU A 230 6.39 -4.22 -0.97
C LEU A 230 6.44 -5.25 0.16
N TYR A 231 7.13 -6.36 -0.10
CA TYR A 231 7.29 -7.49 0.83
C TYR A 231 8.76 -7.85 1.02
N MET A 232 8.98 -8.91 1.80
CA MET A 232 10.30 -9.46 2.13
C MET A 232 10.71 -10.60 1.16
N PRO A 233 11.58 -10.34 0.18
CA PRO A 233 12.35 -11.36 -0.52
C PRO A 233 13.06 -12.35 0.40
N GLN A 234 13.04 -13.63 0.00
CA GLN A 234 13.68 -14.72 0.73
C GLN A 234 15.06 -15.11 0.17
N ARG A 235 15.35 -14.74 -1.09
CA ARG A 235 16.56 -15.15 -1.83
C ARG A 235 17.35 -13.93 -2.32
N MET A 236 18.62 -14.15 -2.64
CA MET A 236 19.49 -13.15 -3.27
C MET A 236 19.55 -13.35 -4.79
N VAL A 237 19.81 -12.27 -5.53
CA VAL A 237 20.01 -12.32 -6.99
C VAL A 237 21.48 -12.17 -7.34
N LYS A 238 22.01 -13.03 -8.21
CA LYS A 238 23.45 -13.00 -8.60
C LYS A 238 23.78 -11.76 -9.43
N ASP A 239 23.09 -11.64 -10.55
CA ASP A 239 23.39 -10.65 -11.58
C ASP A 239 22.38 -9.49 -11.49
N ILE A 240 22.75 -8.47 -10.70
CA ILE A 240 21.99 -7.22 -10.60
C ILE A 240 22.49 -6.21 -11.64
N SER A 241 21.62 -5.29 -12.06
CA SER A 241 22.02 -4.23 -12.98
C SER A 241 23.00 -3.27 -12.29
N LEU A 242 24.20 -3.14 -12.84
CA LEU A 242 25.23 -2.20 -12.36
C LEU A 242 24.94 -0.74 -12.72
N ASN A 243 23.98 -0.51 -13.62
CA ASN A 243 23.52 0.84 -13.98
C ASN A 243 22.50 1.40 -12.97
N ARG A 244 22.13 0.61 -11.97
CA ARG A 244 21.21 0.99 -10.90
C ARG A 244 21.98 1.18 -9.61
N GLU A 245 21.50 2.10 -8.78
CA GLU A 245 22.01 2.27 -7.42
C GLU A 245 21.27 1.31 -6.49
N TRP A 246 22.01 0.58 -5.67
CA TRP A 246 21.48 -0.44 -4.77
C TRP A 246 21.79 -0.08 -3.33
N LEU A 247 20.74 0.04 -2.54
CA LEU A 247 20.80 0.31 -1.10
C LEU A 247 20.96 -1.03 -0.37
N GLN A 248 22.00 -1.16 0.45
CA GLN A 248 22.16 -2.33 1.32
C GLN A 248 21.51 -2.09 2.67
N TYR A 249 20.66 -3.00 3.13
CA TYR A 249 19.93 -2.84 4.40
C TYR A 249 20.83 -2.60 5.60
N ARG A 250 21.96 -3.32 5.67
CA ARG A 250 22.88 -3.25 6.81
C ARG A 250 23.65 -1.93 6.89
N GLU A 251 23.98 -1.33 5.75
CA GLU A 251 24.78 -0.10 5.68
C GLU A 251 24.00 1.12 6.18
N VAL A 252 22.67 1.05 6.12
CA VAL A 252 21.75 2.09 6.62
C VAL A 252 21.17 1.76 8.01
N GLY A 253 21.81 0.83 8.74
CA GLY A 253 21.48 0.52 10.13
C GLY A 253 20.27 -0.42 10.32
N ILE A 254 19.69 -0.94 9.24
CA ILE A 254 18.58 -1.91 9.33
C ILE A 254 19.14 -3.31 9.56
N LYS A 255 18.95 -3.81 10.79
CA LYS A 255 19.41 -5.15 11.22
C LYS A 255 18.60 -6.28 10.60
N SER A 256 17.31 -6.04 10.37
CA SER A 256 16.39 -6.99 9.74
C SER A 256 15.22 -6.23 9.15
N TRP A 257 14.80 -6.73 8.00
CA TRP A 257 13.78 -6.15 7.16
C TRP A 257 12.36 -6.43 7.74
N HIS A 258 12.26 -7.36 8.72
CA HIS A 258 11.01 -7.75 9.39
C HIS A 258 10.45 -6.64 10.29
N ASN A 259 11.31 -5.79 10.84
CA ASN A 259 10.91 -4.76 11.78
C ASN A 259 10.21 -3.56 11.09
N TYR A 260 10.27 -3.49 9.76
CA TYR A 260 9.79 -2.35 8.98
C TYR A 260 8.77 -2.76 7.90
N ALA A 261 8.40 -4.05 7.82
CA ALA A 261 7.47 -4.58 6.82
C ALA A 261 6.07 -3.92 6.85
N LEU A 262 5.65 -3.38 8.00
CA LEU A 262 4.37 -2.70 8.17
C LEU A 262 4.40 -1.22 7.76
N ASP A 263 5.53 -0.75 7.26
CA ASP A 263 5.90 0.67 7.22
C ASP A 263 6.40 1.10 5.83
N TRP A 264 6.28 0.21 4.83
CA TRP A 264 6.77 0.45 3.48
C TRP A 264 5.97 1.55 2.79
N PRO A 265 6.57 2.23 1.80
CA PRO A 265 5.79 3.06 0.90
C PRO A 265 4.81 2.21 0.12
N ASP A 266 3.67 2.80 -0.24
CA ASP A 266 2.62 2.08 -0.97
C ASP A 266 3.12 1.67 -2.36
N MET A 267 3.88 2.55 -3.02
CA MET A 267 4.48 2.24 -4.33
C MET A 267 5.86 2.86 -4.52
N VAL A 268 6.63 2.21 -5.39
CA VAL A 268 7.87 2.75 -5.95
C VAL A 268 7.80 2.76 -7.47
N MET A 269 8.31 3.82 -8.08
CA MET A 269 8.45 3.93 -9.51
C MET A 269 9.92 3.98 -9.92
N TYR A 270 10.17 3.40 -11.08
CA TYR A 270 11.47 3.40 -11.72
C TYR A 270 11.40 3.85 -13.16
N ALA A 271 12.49 4.43 -13.65
CA ALA A 271 12.68 4.75 -15.08
C ALA A 271 14.08 4.34 -15.55
N GLY A 272 14.20 3.93 -16.81
CA GLY A 272 15.48 3.57 -17.39
C GLY A 272 15.45 3.36 -18.90
N PRO A 273 16.63 3.36 -19.56
CA PRO A 273 16.73 3.25 -21.02
C PRO A 273 16.39 1.83 -21.52
N THR A 274 16.45 0.81 -20.67
CA THR A 274 16.15 -0.58 -21.06
C THR A 274 15.32 -1.28 -20.00
N PHE A 275 14.36 -2.09 -20.43
CA PHE A 275 13.49 -2.86 -19.54
C PHE A 275 14.27 -3.85 -18.65
N ARG A 276 15.41 -4.37 -19.11
CA ARG A 276 16.24 -5.31 -18.33
C ARG A 276 16.76 -4.70 -17.02
N GLN A 277 17.06 -3.41 -17.02
CA GLN A 277 17.53 -2.71 -15.82
C GLN A 277 16.43 -2.53 -14.77
N LEU A 278 15.16 -2.67 -15.17
CA LEU A 278 13.99 -2.47 -14.32
C LEU A 278 13.41 -3.80 -13.81
N SER A 279 14.07 -4.93 -14.09
CA SER A 279 13.53 -6.26 -13.79
C SER A 279 13.49 -6.57 -12.29
N LEU A 280 14.39 -5.99 -11.49
CA LEU A 280 14.52 -6.29 -10.06
C LEU A 280 14.27 -5.02 -9.25
N VAL A 281 13.38 -5.12 -8.26
CA VAL A 281 13.09 -4.08 -7.28
C VAL A 281 13.94 -4.31 -6.03
N ALA A 282 13.91 -5.54 -5.50
CA ALA A 282 14.65 -5.88 -4.30
C ALA A 282 14.94 -7.37 -4.20
N ASP A 283 16.01 -7.70 -3.49
CA ASP A 283 16.33 -9.05 -3.03
C ASP A 283 16.58 -9.05 -1.52
N TYR A 284 16.89 -10.22 -0.95
CA TYR A 284 17.11 -10.39 0.50
C TYR A 284 18.10 -9.39 1.12
N SER A 285 19.05 -8.88 0.35
CA SER A 285 20.17 -8.06 0.84
C SER A 285 20.11 -6.59 0.41
N ARG A 286 19.41 -6.30 -0.69
CA ARG A 286 19.51 -5.04 -1.42
C ARG A 286 18.16 -4.57 -1.95
N PHE A 287 17.97 -3.25 -1.93
CA PHE A 287 16.83 -2.58 -2.54
C PHE A 287 17.31 -1.63 -3.64
N CYS A 288 16.69 -1.67 -4.81
CA CYS A 288 16.99 -0.75 -5.90
C CYS A 288 16.48 0.64 -5.52
N ARG A 289 17.38 1.65 -5.49
CA ARG A 289 17.01 3.03 -5.19
C ARG A 289 15.93 3.50 -6.17
N PRO A 290 14.74 3.91 -5.69
CA PRO A 290 13.65 4.33 -6.56
C PRO A 290 13.91 5.70 -7.18
N GLU A 291 13.31 5.93 -8.34
CA GLU A 291 13.20 7.28 -8.88
C GLU A 291 12.19 8.08 -8.07
N ILE A 292 11.01 7.50 -7.80
CA ILE A 292 9.92 8.13 -7.04
C ILE A 292 9.37 7.13 -6.02
N ILE A 293 9.01 7.64 -4.84
CA ILE A 293 8.12 6.97 -3.90
C ILE A 293 6.73 7.59 -3.98
N ILE A 294 5.69 6.76 -3.88
CA ILE A 294 4.29 7.17 -3.80
C ILE A 294 3.71 6.69 -2.48
N GLU A 295 3.06 7.62 -1.78
CA GLU A 295 2.31 7.39 -0.55
C GLU A 295 0.86 7.79 -0.84
N CYS A 296 -0.06 6.84 -0.81
CA CYS A 296 -1.48 7.05 -1.05
C CYS A 296 -2.17 7.41 0.25
N VAL A 297 -3.02 8.42 0.18
CA VAL A 297 -3.77 8.90 1.33
C VAL A 297 -5.25 9.00 0.95
N GLU A 298 -5.99 7.97 1.33
CA GLU A 298 -7.39 7.76 0.96
C GLU A 298 -8.39 8.37 1.93
N GLN A 299 -8.01 8.59 3.20
CA GLN A 299 -8.91 9.11 4.24
C GLN A 299 -8.89 10.63 4.31
N ASP A 300 -10.04 11.24 4.58
CA ASP A 300 -10.11 12.64 4.96
C ASP A 300 -9.53 12.82 6.38
N GLY A 301 -8.82 13.93 6.63
CA GLY A 301 -8.24 14.17 7.95
C GLY A 301 -7.14 13.18 8.36
N TRP A 302 -6.49 12.54 7.38
CA TRP A 302 -5.41 11.56 7.55
C TRP A 302 -4.21 12.01 8.37
N PHE A 303 -4.04 13.33 8.55
CA PHE A 303 -2.83 13.88 9.15
C PHE A 303 -2.62 13.32 10.56
N SER A 304 -1.51 12.63 10.73
CA SER A 304 -1.03 12.19 12.04
C SER A 304 0.48 12.33 12.10
N GLN A 305 1.00 12.54 13.31
CA GLN A 305 2.44 12.60 13.53
C GLN A 305 3.14 11.31 13.09
N GLN A 306 2.49 10.16 13.29
CA GLN A 306 3.00 8.85 12.89
C GLN A 306 3.14 8.75 11.36
N GLU A 307 2.15 9.19 10.58
CA GLU A 307 2.24 9.20 9.11
C GLU A 307 3.34 10.14 8.62
N VAL A 308 3.49 11.32 9.24
CA VAL A 308 4.58 12.25 8.89
C VAL A 308 5.95 11.61 9.13
N GLU A 309 6.14 10.97 10.29
CA GLU A 309 7.37 10.28 10.63
C GLU A 309 7.64 9.11 9.68
N ARG A 310 6.60 8.36 9.30
CA ARG A 310 6.65 7.27 8.32
C ARG A 310 7.18 7.76 6.98
N ILE A 311 6.57 8.81 6.44
CA ILE A 311 6.92 9.41 5.14
C ILE A 311 8.35 10.00 5.16
N LYS A 312 8.71 10.75 6.21
CA LYS A 312 10.07 11.30 6.36
C LYS A 312 11.12 10.20 6.47
N ARG A 313 10.83 9.14 7.23
CA ARG A 313 11.71 7.96 7.31
C ARG A 313 11.89 7.32 5.95
N ASN A 314 10.82 7.14 5.16
CA ASN A 314 10.91 6.57 3.81
C ASN A 314 11.76 7.47 2.89
N GLN A 315 11.58 8.80 2.93
CA GLN A 315 12.44 9.74 2.20
C GLN A 315 13.92 9.59 2.57
N VAL A 316 14.25 9.56 3.86
CA VAL A 316 15.63 9.45 4.35
C VAL A 316 16.26 8.11 4.01
N PHE A 317 15.48 7.02 4.11
CA PHE A 317 15.95 5.66 3.89
C PHE A 317 16.18 5.37 2.39
N PHE A 318 15.16 5.58 1.57
CA PHE A 318 15.23 5.24 0.14
C PHE A 318 15.93 6.31 -0.70
N ARG A 319 15.97 7.56 -0.22
CA ARG A 319 16.54 8.72 -0.92
C ARG A 319 16.06 8.80 -2.38
N PRO A 320 14.75 8.72 -2.69
CA PRO A 320 14.28 8.67 -4.07
C PRO A 320 14.84 9.85 -4.88
N LYS A 321 15.25 9.59 -6.13
CA LYS A 321 15.94 10.60 -6.96
C LYS A 321 15.08 11.84 -7.23
N CYS A 322 13.77 11.63 -7.40
CA CYS A 322 12.79 12.66 -7.72
C CYS A 322 11.86 12.98 -6.53
N GLY A 323 12.08 12.37 -5.36
CA GLY A 323 11.33 12.64 -4.14
C GLY A 323 10.20 11.65 -3.83
N VAL A 324 9.49 11.95 -2.74
CA VAL A 324 8.26 11.26 -2.32
C VAL A 324 7.05 12.09 -2.76
N PHE A 325 6.05 11.44 -3.33
CA PHE A 325 4.78 12.06 -3.68
C PHE A 325 3.67 11.48 -2.79
N VAL A 326 3.07 12.34 -1.98
CA VAL A 326 1.90 12.03 -1.14
C VAL A 326 0.64 12.37 -1.93
N ILE A 327 -0.10 11.35 -2.33
CA ILE A 327 -1.25 11.43 -3.22
C ILE A 327 -2.53 11.38 -2.39
N CYS A 328 -3.09 12.55 -2.11
CA CYS A 328 -4.28 12.73 -1.31
C CYS A 328 -5.55 12.61 -2.15
N ARG A 329 -6.49 11.78 -1.73
CA ARG A 329 -7.85 11.76 -2.29
C ARG A 329 -8.59 13.05 -1.92
N GLY A 330 -8.46 13.47 -0.67
CA GLY A 330 -9.11 14.67 -0.13
C GLY A 330 -8.26 15.94 -0.27
N PRO A 331 -8.76 17.08 0.24
CA PRO A 331 -7.96 18.28 0.42
C PRO A 331 -6.77 17.99 1.37
N ILE A 332 -5.64 18.63 1.10
CA ILE A 332 -4.45 18.52 1.94
C ILE A 332 -4.66 19.38 3.20
N PRO A 333 -4.55 18.82 4.42
CA PRO A 333 -4.65 19.60 5.65
C PRO A 333 -3.53 20.63 5.78
N ASP A 334 -3.81 21.79 6.38
CA ASP A 334 -2.81 22.84 6.61
C ASP A 334 -1.64 22.33 7.47
N GLU A 335 -1.94 21.45 8.42
CA GLU A 335 -0.94 20.80 9.28
C GLU A 335 0.06 19.96 8.47
N ALA A 336 -0.38 19.33 7.39
CA ALA A 336 0.48 18.58 6.49
C ALA A 336 1.45 19.51 5.75
N TYR A 337 0.97 20.65 5.25
CA TYR A 337 1.83 21.65 4.63
C TYR A 337 2.90 22.15 5.61
N GLN A 338 2.53 22.46 6.85
CA GLN A 338 3.50 22.92 7.86
C GLN A 338 4.52 21.84 8.23
N ALA A 339 4.12 20.57 8.26
CA ALA A 339 4.99 19.46 8.63
C ALA A 339 6.05 19.11 7.56
N PHE A 340 5.71 19.25 6.28
CA PHE A 340 6.59 18.90 5.15
C PHE A 340 7.22 20.10 4.45
N MET A 341 6.62 21.29 4.56
CA MET A 341 7.07 22.52 3.92
C MET A 341 7.07 23.67 4.95
N PRO A 342 7.87 23.58 6.03
CA PRO A 342 7.90 24.64 7.04
C PRO A 342 8.34 25.95 6.40
N GLU A 343 7.58 27.03 6.63
CA GLU A 343 8.00 28.36 6.16
C GLU A 343 9.39 28.70 6.69
N PRO A 344 10.25 29.39 5.91
CA PRO A 344 11.52 29.86 6.41
C PRO A 344 11.24 30.76 7.61
N VAL A 345 11.67 30.33 8.81
CA VAL A 345 11.55 31.14 10.02
C VAL A 345 12.25 32.46 9.72
N ALA A 346 11.49 33.55 9.64
CA ALA A 346 12.05 34.88 9.49
C ALA A 346 13.07 35.07 10.62
N GLN A 347 14.35 35.20 10.26
CA GLN A 347 15.40 35.45 11.23
C GLN A 347 15.02 36.71 11.98
N VAL A 348 14.64 36.55 13.25
CA VAL A 348 14.49 37.67 14.17
C VAL A 348 15.88 38.28 14.27
N THR A 349 16.09 39.40 13.56
CA THR A 349 17.25 40.26 13.74
C THR A 349 17.40 40.52 15.23
N ALA A 350 18.52 40.08 15.79
CA ALA A 350 18.91 40.33 17.16
C ALA A 350 18.92 41.84 17.41
N GLY A 351 17.83 42.35 17.96
CA GLY A 351 17.71 43.69 18.49
C GLY A 351 18.30 43.71 19.90
N GLU A 352 19.45 44.39 20.00
CA GLU A 352 19.91 45.17 21.16
C GLU A 352 19.86 44.50 22.54
N ILE A 353 21.04 44.03 22.98
CA ILE A 353 21.35 43.84 24.40
C ILE A 353 21.54 45.22 25.03
N PRO A 354 20.78 45.63 26.06
CA PRO A 354 21.22 46.69 26.95
C PRO A 354 22.21 46.10 27.95
N ASN A 355 23.41 46.64 27.95
CA ASN A 355 24.36 46.52 29.05
C ASN A 355 23.67 46.95 30.35
N ASP A 356 23.77 46.12 31.39
CA ASP A 356 24.00 46.65 32.72
C ASP A 356 24.82 45.65 33.55
N GLU A 357 25.80 46.26 34.20
CA GLU A 357 26.92 45.66 34.91
C GLU A 357 26.62 45.63 36.42
N GLN A 358 27.30 44.72 37.14
CA GLN A 358 27.54 44.72 38.60
C GLN A 358 26.44 44.19 39.54
N ASN A 359 26.69 43.06 40.24
CA ASN A 359 27.42 43.10 41.53
C ASN A 359 27.62 41.72 42.18
N LEU A 360 28.67 41.66 43.00
CA LEU A 360 29.27 40.55 43.75
C LEU A 360 28.46 40.08 44.98
N THR A 361 28.64 38.81 45.38
CA THR A 361 29.02 38.30 46.75
C THR A 361 28.77 36.79 46.83
N GLU A 362 29.79 35.94 46.91
CA GLU A 362 30.40 35.36 48.14
C GLU A 362 29.41 34.80 49.19
N THR A 363 29.41 33.48 49.41
CA THR A 363 29.76 32.85 50.69
C THR A 363 29.76 31.31 50.64
N ASP A 364 30.68 30.78 51.43
CA ASP A 364 31.23 29.41 51.55
C ASP A 364 30.50 28.64 52.70
N PRO A 365 31.01 27.55 53.31
CA PRO A 365 30.84 26.12 52.97
C PRO A 365 30.20 25.25 54.09
N SER A 366 30.29 23.92 53.93
CA SER A 366 30.18 22.82 54.93
C SER A 366 28.79 22.17 55.08
N ASN A 367 28.60 20.87 55.32
CA ASN A 367 29.50 19.76 55.68
C ASN A 367 28.77 18.39 55.52
N SER A 368 29.54 17.30 55.61
CA SER A 368 29.18 15.92 56.01
C SER A 368 28.70 14.86 54.98
N LEU A 369 29.62 13.90 54.74
CA LEU A 369 29.43 12.46 54.46
C LEU A 369 29.14 11.69 55.78
N PRO A 370 28.90 10.35 55.82
CA PRO A 370 28.93 9.33 54.74
C PRO A 370 27.74 8.34 54.73
N THR A 371 27.57 7.56 53.66
CA THR A 371 27.60 6.07 53.73
C THR A 371 27.44 5.41 52.35
N SER A 372 27.99 4.19 52.29
CA SER A 372 28.32 3.31 51.16
C SER A 372 27.16 2.76 50.32
N SER A 373 27.40 2.63 49.02
CA SER A 373 27.18 1.41 48.20
C SER A 373 27.77 1.71 46.81
N LYS A 374 28.90 1.08 46.46
CA LYS A 374 28.97 -0.04 45.51
C LYS A 374 27.94 0.09 44.38
N ASP A 375 28.37 0.65 43.25
CA ASP A 375 28.13 0.07 41.94
C ASP A 375 29.17 0.58 40.94
N GLU A 376 29.57 -0.32 40.06
CA GLU A 376 30.72 -0.22 39.15
C GLU A 376 30.44 0.78 38.02
N ASN A 377 31.37 1.74 37.87
CA ASN A 377 31.47 2.62 36.71
C ASN A 377 31.84 1.82 35.45
N ILE A 378 30.94 1.80 34.46
CA ILE A 378 31.33 1.64 33.06
C ILE A 378 31.45 3.04 32.47
N THR A 379 32.69 3.50 32.34
CA THR A 379 33.06 4.67 31.53
C THR A 379 32.85 4.31 30.06
N ILE A 380 31.78 4.83 29.43
CA ILE A 380 31.66 4.84 27.97
C ILE A 380 32.39 6.08 27.47
N THR A 381 33.57 5.86 26.91
CA THR A 381 34.31 6.82 26.11
C THR A 381 33.54 7.04 24.80
N ASN A 382 32.78 8.13 24.70
CA ASN A 382 32.21 8.58 23.43
C ASN A 382 33.30 9.26 22.60
N GLN A 383 33.93 8.49 21.71
CA GLN A 383 34.59 9.04 20.53
C GLN A 383 34.70 7.96 19.46
N ALA A 384 33.75 7.97 18.54
CA ALA A 384 33.89 7.38 17.23
C ALA A 384 33.18 8.33 16.26
N ASP A 385 33.99 9.10 15.53
CA ASP A 385 33.55 9.93 14.43
C ASP A 385 32.77 9.09 13.42
N ALA A 386 31.47 9.35 13.30
CA ALA A 386 30.65 8.83 12.23
C ALA A 386 31.03 9.57 10.92
N PRO A 387 31.29 8.87 9.81
CA PRO A 387 31.65 9.52 8.56
C PRO A 387 30.43 10.19 7.94
N GLY A 388 30.51 11.52 7.78
CA GLY A 388 29.84 12.34 6.78
C GLY A 388 28.38 12.01 6.46
N LEU A 389 27.45 12.54 7.25
CA LEU A 389 26.10 12.83 6.79
C LEU A 389 26.19 13.82 5.63
N PHE A 390 26.03 13.32 4.40
CA PHE A 390 25.74 14.17 3.26
C PHE A 390 24.38 14.83 3.50
N GLU A 391 24.32 16.17 3.46
CA GLU A 391 23.08 16.96 3.50
C GLU A 391 22.20 16.52 2.30
N ALA A 392 21.29 15.58 2.55
CA ALA A 392 20.18 15.34 1.65
C ALA A 392 19.29 16.60 1.72
N ASP A 393 18.82 17.07 0.57
CA ASP A 393 17.82 18.13 0.51
C ASP A 393 16.58 17.62 1.29
N GLU A 394 16.44 18.04 2.56
CA GLU A 394 15.56 17.40 3.55
C GLU A 394 14.07 17.45 3.16
N ASN A 395 13.71 18.24 2.15
CA ASN A 395 12.34 18.59 1.80
C ASN A 395 11.88 18.13 0.41
N ASN A 396 12.44 17.05 -0.16
CA ASN A 396 11.95 16.52 -1.44
C ASN A 396 10.68 15.64 -1.28
N ILE A 397 9.67 16.18 -0.59
CA ILE A 397 8.35 15.57 -0.38
C ILE A 397 7.31 16.49 -1.00
N HIS A 398 6.47 15.95 -1.88
CA HIS A 398 5.47 16.67 -2.66
C HIS A 398 4.07 16.23 -2.25
N LEU A 399 3.18 17.17 -1.95
CA LEU A 399 1.79 16.89 -1.63
C LEU A 399 0.91 17.18 -2.85
N VAL A 400 0.11 16.21 -3.27
CA VAL A 400 -0.77 16.34 -4.45
C VAL A 400 -2.18 15.90 -4.08
N SER A 401 -3.16 16.79 -4.23
CA SER A 401 -4.57 16.45 -4.10
C SER A 401 -5.12 16.05 -5.45
N VAL A 402 -5.57 14.80 -5.57
CA VAL A 402 -5.93 14.15 -6.84
C VAL A 402 -7.40 13.75 -6.88
N GLY A 403 -8.00 13.42 -5.73
CA GLY A 403 -9.33 12.83 -5.73
C GLY A 403 -9.36 11.55 -6.56
N TYR A 404 -10.16 11.53 -7.61
CA TYR A 404 -10.24 10.42 -8.57
C TYR A 404 -9.85 10.82 -9.99
N GLU A 405 -9.26 12.01 -10.16
CA GLU A 405 -8.96 12.59 -11.47
C GLU A 405 -7.55 12.23 -11.92
N VAL A 406 -7.44 11.32 -12.88
CA VAL A 406 -6.15 10.82 -13.40
C VAL A 406 -5.20 11.95 -13.82
N ASN A 407 -5.70 13.02 -14.44
CA ASN A 407 -4.86 14.12 -14.93
C ASN A 407 -4.13 14.86 -13.81
N LEU A 408 -4.64 14.84 -12.57
CA LEU A 408 -4.00 15.49 -11.43
C LEU A 408 -2.77 14.71 -10.93
N LEU A 409 -2.54 13.48 -11.41
CA LEU A 409 -1.30 12.72 -11.20
C LEU A 409 -0.15 13.17 -12.13
N ALA A 410 -0.39 14.09 -13.06
CA ALA A 410 0.63 14.57 -14.01
C ALA A 410 1.95 15.03 -13.35
N PRO A 411 1.96 15.73 -12.19
CA PRO A 411 3.21 16.15 -11.56
C PRO A 411 4.17 14.99 -11.24
N VAL A 412 3.64 13.80 -10.92
CA VAL A 412 4.44 12.60 -10.65
C VAL A 412 5.20 12.16 -11.91
N VAL A 413 4.49 12.09 -13.04
CA VAL A 413 5.08 11.68 -14.32
C VAL A 413 6.03 12.74 -14.87
N GLU A 414 5.71 14.03 -14.70
CA GLU A 414 6.58 15.14 -15.08
C GLU A 414 7.90 15.12 -14.32
N ALA A 415 7.86 14.87 -13.00
CA ALA A 415 9.06 14.70 -12.20
C ALA A 415 9.90 13.51 -12.67
N LEU A 416 9.26 12.38 -13.01
CA LEU A 416 9.95 11.21 -13.55
C LEU A 416 10.62 11.51 -14.90
N ILE A 417 9.94 12.23 -15.79
CA ILE A 417 10.48 12.66 -17.10
C ILE A 417 11.69 13.55 -16.88
N LYS A 418 11.56 14.59 -16.06
CA LYS A 418 12.66 15.53 -15.76
C LYS A 418 13.87 14.80 -15.18
N GLY A 419 13.66 13.93 -14.18
CA GLY A 419 14.73 13.15 -13.57
C GLY A 419 15.44 12.20 -14.53
N SER A 420 14.72 11.65 -15.53
CA SER A 420 15.32 10.81 -16.57
C SER A 420 16.17 11.59 -17.57
N GLN A 421 15.84 12.86 -17.83
CA GLN A 421 16.56 13.72 -18.77
C GLN A 421 17.80 14.39 -18.16
N GLU A 422 17.78 14.68 -16.86
CA GLU A 422 18.90 15.33 -16.15
C GLU A 422 20.06 14.37 -15.86
N ASN A 423 19.80 13.06 -15.85
CA ASN A 423 20.82 12.01 -15.72
C ASN A 423 20.76 11.02 -16.90
N PRO A 424 21.15 11.44 -18.12
CA PRO A 424 21.34 10.51 -19.22
C PRO A 424 22.60 9.70 -18.90
N GLN A 425 22.40 8.53 -18.28
CA GLN A 425 23.48 7.60 -17.92
C GLN A 425 24.30 7.15 -19.12
#